data_AF-A0A3C1C2T1-F1
#
_entry.id   AF-A0A3C1C2T1-F1
#
_cell.length_a   1.000
_cell.length_b   1.000
_cell.length_c   1.000
_cell.angle_alpha   90.00
_cell.angle_beta   90.00
_cell.angle_gamma   90.00
#
_symmetry.space_group_name_H-M   'P 1'
#
loop_
_entity.id
_entity.type
_entity.pdbx_description
1 polymer ?
#
loop_
_entity_poly.entity_id
_entity_poly.type
_entity_poly.pdbx_seq_one_letter_code
_entity_poly.pdbx_strand_id
1 'polypeptide(L)'
;MAMKRRMCGAVGICLWLAGVAGAQPVLSVDEAAKRIGEVVTFEGEVTGVAASPQFKATYLSFGGAYPFQALSVLFAGEHEDLLGKFPPFNGMTVRVTGKVEKGRKGPEIRVTDAAQIQLMKSKGDTVSLDADGDGGEFRQQMSRSLLRRFKAGDYATLDRLAEQWWRNHELFRGGVWKISAFYKAFGPGTEVDLQEFLARLEEWEAAFPDSITPKLIHANWMATYAWEARGGGWARTVTEEGWKLFRERLALARAELEALYPRRNECPMWYVIMQTVALGQGWPREEYEALFEEAVRLEPEYITFYLQKVNYLQPKWHGQEGEWVAFVHSLLERFPGGVGEELYARIAWGVRTDVDRSLLEKQQHFFPDLGLKWEPMKAGFERILARWPDANLVRNVYAVFAGKAGDWETTERLLLELGDKCDTDIWVTWDNVALARMWAGGKGLTNTYLNIFR
;
A
#
# COMPACT_ATOMS: atom_id res chain seq x y z
N MET A 1 13.71 53.23 -81.96
CA MET A 1 12.80 52.24 -82.59
C MET A 1 13.43 50.88 -82.43
N ALA A 2 12.83 49.80 -81.95
CA ALA A 2 11.58 49.48 -81.27
C ALA A 2 11.75 48.00 -80.83
N MET A 3 11.22 47.65 -79.65
CA MET A 3 10.87 46.31 -79.11
C MET A 3 11.65 45.06 -79.56
N LYS A 4 12.12 44.26 -78.57
CA LYS A 4 11.58 42.90 -78.35
C LYS A 4 12.08 42.23 -77.04
N ARG A 5 11.07 41.92 -76.21
CA ARG A 5 10.85 40.78 -75.31
C ARG A 5 12.03 40.17 -74.52
N ARG A 6 11.89 40.28 -73.20
CA ARG A 6 12.48 39.39 -72.18
C ARG A 6 11.85 38.00 -72.23
N MET A 7 12.65 36.95 -72.04
CA MET A 7 12.19 35.66 -71.51
C MET A 7 13.30 35.00 -70.68
N CYS A 8 12.84 34.31 -69.65
CA CYS A 8 13.52 33.83 -68.46
C CYS A 8 14.48 32.65 -68.65
N GLY A 9 15.41 32.51 -67.70
CA GLY A 9 16.15 31.27 -67.42
C GLY A 9 16.99 31.44 -66.16
N ALA A 10 16.38 31.28 -64.98
CA ALA A 10 17.08 31.27 -63.70
C ALA A 10 17.41 29.83 -63.29
N VAL A 11 18.70 29.53 -63.15
CA VAL A 11 19.22 28.28 -62.59
C VAL A 11 19.20 28.42 -61.06
N GLY A 12 18.43 27.56 -60.40
CA GLY A 12 18.32 27.52 -58.95
C GLY A 12 19.51 26.79 -58.31
N ILE A 13 20.12 27.42 -57.31
CA ILE A 13 21.11 26.82 -56.42
C ILE A 13 20.34 26.18 -55.25
N CYS A 14 20.43 24.85 -55.12
CA CYS A 14 19.94 24.11 -53.96
C CYS A 14 20.88 24.31 -52.77
N LEU A 15 20.38 24.96 -51.70
CA LEU A 15 20.98 24.94 -50.37
C LEU A 15 20.28 23.86 -49.53
N TRP A 16 21.01 22.79 -49.22
CA TRP A 16 20.62 21.79 -48.22
C TRP A 16 20.82 22.38 -46.82
N LEU A 17 19.73 22.64 -46.10
CA LEU A 17 19.77 22.84 -44.65
C LEU A 17 19.48 21.49 -43.99
N ALA A 18 20.52 20.85 -43.47
CA ALA A 18 20.38 19.72 -42.55
C ALA A 18 19.84 20.26 -41.21
N GLY A 19 18.57 19.99 -40.93
CA GLY A 19 17.95 20.29 -39.65
C GLY A 19 18.50 19.37 -38.56
N VAL A 20 19.11 19.95 -37.54
CA VAL A 20 19.46 19.26 -36.30
C VAL A 20 18.15 18.89 -35.60
N ALA A 21 17.83 17.59 -35.50
CA ALA A 21 16.71 17.10 -34.71
C ALA A 21 17.03 17.31 -33.22
N GLY A 22 16.61 18.45 -32.67
CA GLY A 22 16.62 18.68 -31.22
C GLY A 22 15.62 17.75 -30.54
N ALA A 23 16.03 17.11 -29.44
CA ALA A 23 15.13 16.31 -28.61
C ALA A 23 13.90 17.16 -28.21
N GLN A 24 12.69 16.68 -28.52
CA GLN A 24 11.46 17.37 -28.11
C GLN A 24 11.45 17.50 -26.57
N PRO A 25 11.06 18.66 -26.02
CA PRO A 25 10.99 18.84 -24.56
C PRO A 25 9.94 17.90 -23.96
N VAL A 26 10.27 17.31 -22.80
CA VAL A 26 9.33 16.49 -22.03
C VAL A 26 8.35 17.42 -21.31
N LEU A 27 7.07 17.32 -21.65
CA LEU A 27 6.00 18.17 -21.12
C LEU A 27 5.42 17.61 -19.82
N SER A 28 4.81 18.49 -19.01
CA SER A 28 3.86 18.06 -17.98
C SER A 28 2.56 17.54 -18.60
N VAL A 29 1.77 16.81 -17.80
CA VAL A 29 0.45 16.28 -18.22
C VAL A 29 -0.46 17.40 -18.72
N ASP A 30 -0.58 18.50 -17.98
CA ASP A 30 -1.46 19.62 -18.32
C ASP A 30 -1.03 20.37 -19.58
N GLU A 31 0.28 20.46 -19.83
CA GLU A 31 0.82 21.03 -21.05
C GLU A 31 0.55 20.12 -22.25
N ALA A 32 0.74 18.81 -22.09
CA ALA A 32 0.47 17.83 -23.13
C ALA A 32 -1.02 17.78 -23.50
N ALA A 33 -1.91 17.81 -22.50
CA ALA A 33 -3.36 17.80 -22.67
C ALA A 33 -3.89 18.95 -23.57
N LYS A 34 -3.17 20.08 -23.61
CA LYS A 34 -3.55 21.27 -24.40
C LYS A 34 -3.10 21.20 -25.86
N ARG A 35 -2.24 20.26 -26.25
CA ARG A 35 -1.61 20.19 -27.59
C ARG A 35 -2.31 19.22 -28.54
N ILE A 36 -3.63 19.34 -28.65
CA ILE A 36 -4.44 18.50 -29.55
C ILE A 36 -3.92 18.61 -30.99
N GLY A 37 -3.63 17.46 -31.60
CA GLY A 37 -3.13 17.32 -32.96
C GLY A 37 -1.61 17.20 -33.07
N GLU A 38 -0.86 17.50 -32.01
CA GLU A 38 0.60 17.43 -31.99
C GLU A 38 1.11 16.08 -31.49
N VAL A 39 2.29 15.67 -31.97
CA VAL A 39 3.07 14.59 -31.36
C VAL A 39 3.91 15.19 -30.24
N VAL A 40 3.66 14.72 -29.02
CA VAL A 40 4.31 15.21 -27.80
C VAL A 40 4.97 14.06 -27.06
N THR A 41 5.98 14.40 -26.26
CA THR A 41 6.49 13.54 -25.19
C THR A 41 6.13 14.20 -23.87
N PHE A 42 5.45 13.47 -22.99
CA PHE A 42 5.13 13.95 -21.64
C PHE A 42 5.54 12.93 -20.58
N GLU A 43 5.75 13.39 -19.36
CA GLU A 43 6.01 12.55 -18.19
C GLU A 43 4.96 12.81 -17.12
N GLY A 44 4.42 11.74 -16.56
CA GLY A 44 3.38 11.83 -15.55
C GLY A 44 3.19 10.51 -14.80
N GLU A 45 2.64 10.62 -13.61
CA GLU A 45 2.17 9.46 -12.85
C GLU A 45 0.84 8.98 -13.41
N VAL A 46 0.71 7.66 -13.57
CA VAL A 46 -0.56 7.03 -13.94
C VAL A 46 -1.47 7.06 -12.71
N THR A 47 -2.36 8.05 -12.70
CA THR A 47 -3.42 8.23 -11.71
C THR A 47 -4.65 7.38 -12.03
N GLY A 48 -4.55 6.43 -12.95
CA GLY A 48 -5.47 5.30 -12.99
C GLY A 48 -5.45 4.45 -14.22
N VAL A 49 -6.00 3.24 -14.10
CA VAL A 49 -6.14 2.26 -15.18
C VAL A 49 -7.58 1.77 -15.21
N ALA A 50 -8.25 1.90 -16.36
CA ALA A 50 -9.63 1.47 -16.55
C ALA A 50 -9.74 0.59 -17.80
N ALA A 51 -10.24 -0.63 -17.65
CA ALA A 51 -10.50 -1.53 -18.76
C ALA A 51 -11.97 -1.40 -19.21
N SER A 52 -12.20 -1.40 -20.51
CA SER A 52 -13.52 -1.33 -21.12
C SER A 52 -13.75 -2.55 -22.01
N PRO A 53 -14.36 -3.62 -21.48
CA PRO A 53 -14.65 -4.83 -22.25
C PRO A 53 -15.52 -4.55 -23.48
N GLN A 54 -16.45 -3.60 -23.37
CA GLN A 54 -17.33 -3.20 -24.46
C GLN A 54 -16.57 -2.62 -25.67
N PHE A 55 -15.49 -1.87 -25.41
CA PHE A 55 -14.71 -1.21 -26.46
C PHE A 55 -13.38 -1.91 -26.75
N LYS A 56 -13.10 -3.04 -26.09
CA LYS A 56 -11.80 -3.73 -26.09
C LYS A 56 -10.65 -2.72 -25.95
N ALA A 57 -10.73 -1.95 -24.88
CA ALA A 57 -9.84 -0.82 -24.65
C ALA A 57 -9.44 -0.68 -23.18
N THR A 58 -8.17 -0.36 -22.92
CA THR A 58 -7.65 -0.02 -21.59
C THR A 58 -7.07 1.38 -21.59
N TYR A 59 -7.50 2.20 -20.63
CA TYR A 59 -7.16 3.61 -20.48
C TYR A 59 -6.27 3.81 -19.27
N LEU A 60 -5.12 4.44 -19.47
CA LEU A 60 -4.33 5.04 -18.42
C LEU A 60 -4.76 6.51 -18.26
N SER A 61 -5.00 6.95 -17.03
CA SER A 61 -5.42 8.30 -16.68
C SER A 61 -4.25 9.08 -16.08
N PHE A 62 -4.14 10.36 -16.45
CA PHE A 62 -3.11 11.28 -15.95
C PHE A 62 -3.73 12.60 -15.53
N GLY A 63 -3.16 13.23 -14.49
CA GLY A 63 -3.59 14.53 -13.98
C GLY A 63 -4.96 14.49 -13.30
N GLY A 64 -5.32 13.31 -12.78
CA GLY A 64 -6.62 13.02 -12.19
C GLY A 64 -7.11 11.64 -12.59
N ALA A 65 -7.94 11.03 -11.76
CA ALA A 65 -8.53 9.74 -12.08
C ALA A 65 -9.76 9.87 -12.96
N TYR A 66 -10.07 8.82 -13.71
CA TYR A 66 -11.31 8.74 -14.47
C TYR A 66 -12.56 9.04 -13.59
N PRO A 67 -13.56 9.80 -14.07
CA PRO A 67 -13.64 10.48 -15.37
C PRO A 67 -13.10 11.93 -15.38
N PHE A 68 -12.27 12.31 -14.41
CA PHE A 68 -11.77 13.67 -14.19
C PHE A 68 -10.30 13.86 -14.61
N GLN A 69 -9.75 12.95 -15.39
CA GLN A 69 -8.37 12.99 -15.86
C GLN A 69 -8.14 14.13 -16.86
N ALA A 70 -6.95 14.74 -16.80
CA ALA A 70 -6.54 15.78 -17.74
C ALA A 70 -6.16 15.18 -19.11
N LEU A 71 -5.55 13.98 -19.12
CA LEU A 71 -5.11 13.27 -20.31
C LEU A 71 -5.30 11.76 -20.14
N SER A 72 -5.65 11.08 -21.22
CA SER A 72 -5.73 9.61 -21.28
C SER A 72 -4.68 9.02 -22.21
N VAL A 73 -4.16 7.84 -21.89
CA VAL A 73 -3.34 7.02 -22.80
C VAL A 73 -4.07 5.70 -23.01
N LEU A 74 -4.30 5.31 -24.25
CA LEU A 74 -5.25 4.29 -24.64
C LEU A 74 -4.57 3.14 -25.38
N PHE A 75 -4.76 1.92 -24.87
CA PHE A 75 -4.52 0.67 -25.59
C PHE A 75 -5.87 0.16 -26.11
N ALA A 76 -6.03 -0.05 -27.42
CA ALA A 76 -7.32 -0.46 -27.98
C ALA A 76 -7.17 -1.56 -29.04
N GLY A 77 -8.18 -2.42 -29.15
CA GLY A 77 -8.29 -3.44 -30.18
C GLY A 77 -7.22 -4.53 -30.05
N GLU A 78 -6.33 -4.62 -31.03
CA GLU A 78 -5.19 -5.55 -31.02
C GLU A 78 -4.03 -5.07 -30.14
N HIS A 79 -3.98 -3.77 -29.82
CA HIS A 79 -2.90 -3.20 -29.02
C HIS A 79 -3.08 -3.40 -27.51
N GLU A 80 -4.20 -3.94 -27.03
CA GLU A 80 -4.33 -4.35 -25.62
C GLU A 80 -3.29 -5.40 -25.23
N ASP A 81 -2.87 -6.26 -26.17
CA ASP A 81 -1.85 -7.29 -25.93
C ASP A 81 -0.49 -6.68 -25.55
N LEU A 82 -0.26 -5.39 -25.86
CA LEU A 82 0.95 -4.67 -25.43
C LEU A 82 1.01 -4.47 -23.91
N LEU A 83 -0.13 -4.49 -23.19
CA LEU A 83 -0.16 -4.36 -21.74
C LEU A 83 0.66 -5.45 -21.05
N GLY A 84 0.69 -6.67 -21.61
CA GLY A 84 1.48 -7.78 -21.08
C GLY A 84 3.00 -7.56 -21.11
N LYS A 85 3.48 -6.52 -21.79
CA LYS A 85 4.89 -6.13 -21.81
C LYS A 85 5.28 -5.20 -20.66
N PHE A 86 4.32 -4.73 -19.89
CA PHE A 86 4.52 -3.77 -18.81
C PHE A 86 4.06 -4.35 -17.47
N PRO A 87 4.69 -3.95 -16.36
CA PRO A 87 4.12 -4.18 -15.04
C PRO A 87 2.82 -3.37 -14.88
N PRO A 88 2.02 -3.64 -13.82
CA PRO A 88 0.83 -2.86 -13.52
C PRO A 88 1.14 -1.36 -13.42
N PHE A 89 0.50 -0.55 -14.27
CA PHE A 89 0.85 0.86 -14.43
C PHE A 89 0.50 1.78 -13.26
N ASN A 90 -0.43 1.36 -12.41
CA ASN A 90 -1.05 2.24 -11.43
C ASN A 90 -0.04 2.78 -10.41
N GLY A 91 0.01 4.11 -10.23
CA GLY A 91 1.02 4.80 -9.42
C GLY A 91 2.42 4.89 -10.05
N MET A 92 2.63 4.31 -11.25
CA MET A 92 3.91 4.42 -11.93
C MET A 92 4.05 5.77 -12.62
N THR A 93 5.22 6.40 -12.46
CA THR A 93 5.62 7.48 -13.36
C THR A 93 6.09 6.90 -14.68
N VAL A 94 5.47 7.33 -15.77
CA VAL A 94 5.83 6.92 -17.13
C VAL A 94 6.07 8.15 -18.00
N ARG A 95 6.93 7.98 -18.99
CA ARG A 95 7.08 8.93 -20.09
C ARG A 95 6.40 8.34 -21.32
N VAL A 96 5.48 9.09 -21.90
CA VAL A 96 4.69 8.65 -23.05
C VAL A 96 4.93 9.58 -24.22
N THR A 97 5.19 9.01 -25.39
CA THR A 97 5.32 9.73 -26.65
C THR A 97 4.20 9.32 -27.61
N GLY A 98 3.48 10.29 -28.15
CA GLY A 98 2.46 10.03 -29.13
C GLY A 98 1.67 11.27 -29.52
N LYS A 99 0.76 11.09 -30.47
CA LYS A 99 -0.11 12.16 -30.93
C LYS A 99 -1.26 12.36 -29.95
N VAL A 100 -1.47 13.59 -29.49
CA VAL A 100 -2.63 13.94 -28.68
C VAL A 100 -3.84 14.13 -29.58
N GLU A 101 -4.89 13.36 -29.34
CA GLU A 101 -6.12 13.36 -30.11
C GLU A 101 -7.30 13.79 -29.24
N LYS A 102 -8.38 14.25 -29.87
CA LYS A 102 -9.61 14.59 -29.16
C LYS A 102 -10.41 13.31 -28.92
N GLY A 103 -10.40 12.84 -27.68
CA GLY A 103 -11.18 11.69 -27.23
C GLY A 103 -12.59 12.02 -26.78
N ARG A 104 -13.35 10.99 -26.40
CA ARG A 104 -14.74 11.12 -25.92
C ARG A 104 -14.86 11.81 -24.56
N LYS A 105 -13.83 11.66 -23.71
CA LYS A 105 -13.81 12.12 -22.32
C LYS A 105 -12.72 13.17 -22.03
N GLY A 106 -12.01 13.61 -23.07
CA GLY A 106 -10.89 14.52 -22.94
C GLY A 106 -9.82 14.22 -24.00
N PRO A 107 -8.68 14.92 -23.92
CA PRO A 107 -7.48 14.60 -24.70
C PRO A 107 -7.04 13.14 -24.48
N GLU A 108 -6.62 12.44 -25.53
CA GLU A 108 -6.11 11.07 -25.44
C GLU A 108 -4.91 10.81 -26.36
N ILE A 109 -4.02 9.88 -26.01
CA ILE A 109 -2.96 9.36 -26.87
C ILE A 109 -3.18 7.86 -27.08
N ARG A 110 -3.20 7.40 -28.33
CA ARG A 110 -3.25 5.95 -28.63
C ARG A 110 -1.86 5.34 -28.61
N VAL A 111 -1.77 4.18 -27.98
CA VAL A 111 -0.57 3.34 -27.94
C VAL A 111 -0.72 2.25 -28.99
N THR A 112 0.15 2.30 -29.98
CA THR A 112 0.26 1.30 -31.06
C THR A 112 1.59 0.55 -30.98
N ASP A 113 2.58 1.09 -30.27
CA ASP A 113 3.89 0.48 -30.04
C ASP A 113 4.30 0.61 -28.57
N ALA A 114 4.91 -0.44 -28.01
CA ALA A 114 5.46 -0.44 -26.66
C ALA A 114 6.56 0.63 -26.47
N ALA A 115 7.31 0.97 -27.53
CA ALA A 115 8.34 2.01 -27.48
C ALA A 115 7.78 3.41 -27.19
N GLN A 116 6.47 3.62 -27.33
CA GLN A 116 5.81 4.86 -26.94
C GLN A 116 5.81 5.09 -25.43
N ILE A 117 6.02 4.04 -24.62
CA ILE A 117 5.99 4.11 -23.17
C ILE A 117 7.34 3.73 -22.59
N GLN A 118 7.92 4.66 -21.86
CA GLN A 118 9.11 4.44 -21.05
C GLN A 118 8.72 4.47 -19.58
N LEU A 119 8.94 3.37 -18.87
CA LEU A 119 8.80 3.33 -17.42
C LEU A 119 9.91 4.19 -16.81
N MET A 120 9.54 5.18 -16.00
CA MET A 120 10.52 5.96 -15.27
C MET A 120 10.87 5.21 -13.98
N LYS A 121 12.14 5.29 -13.56
CA LYS A 121 12.49 4.87 -12.20
C LYS A 121 11.67 5.73 -11.24
N SER A 122 11.12 5.11 -10.20
CA SER A 122 10.31 5.81 -9.19
C SER A 122 11.02 7.10 -8.75
N LYS A 123 10.29 8.21 -8.60
CA LYS A 123 10.86 9.42 -8.01
C LYS A 123 11.17 9.13 -6.54
N GLY A 124 12.37 8.62 -6.31
CA GLY A 124 12.92 8.28 -4.99
C GLY A 124 12.68 6.83 -4.58
N ASP A 125 13.66 5.95 -4.81
CA ASP A 125 13.63 4.57 -4.27
C ASP A 125 13.65 4.52 -2.73
N THR A 126 13.99 5.64 -2.09
CA THR A 126 14.17 5.82 -0.66
C THR A 126 13.57 7.15 -0.20
N VAL A 127 13.22 7.23 1.08
CA VAL A 127 12.65 8.40 1.73
C VAL A 127 13.45 8.73 2.99
N SER A 128 13.37 9.98 3.46
CA SER A 128 13.95 10.35 4.75
C SER A 128 13.32 9.51 5.87
N LEU A 129 14.16 8.97 6.75
CA LEU A 129 13.71 8.16 7.89
C LEU A 129 13.03 9.03 8.97
N ASP A 130 13.27 10.34 8.95
CA ASP A 130 12.57 11.28 9.83
C ASP A 130 11.18 11.67 9.30
N ALA A 131 10.89 11.39 8.02
CA ALA A 131 9.60 11.73 7.43
C ALA A 131 8.46 10.91 8.05
N ASP A 132 7.28 11.51 8.02
CA ASP A 132 6.06 10.99 8.62
C ASP A 132 5.01 10.61 7.56
N GLY A 133 5.37 10.40 6.28
CA GLY A 133 4.38 10.18 5.23
C GLY A 133 3.40 9.01 5.47
N ASP A 134 2.33 8.99 4.67
CA ASP A 134 1.30 7.96 4.65
C ASP A 134 1.36 7.15 3.35
N GLY A 135 0.54 6.10 3.23
CA GLY A 135 0.48 5.27 2.01
C GLY A 135 1.21 3.93 2.08
N GLY A 136 0.82 3.02 1.18
CA GLY A 136 1.57 1.77 0.93
C GLY A 136 2.97 2.05 0.39
N GLU A 137 3.08 2.94 -0.60
CA GLU A 137 4.32 3.29 -1.25
C GLU A 137 5.35 3.91 -0.30
N PHE A 138 4.96 4.91 0.50
CA PHE A 138 5.86 5.55 1.47
C PHE A 138 6.48 4.52 2.43
N ARG A 139 5.67 3.58 2.93
CA ARG A 139 6.15 2.50 3.80
C ARG A 139 7.14 1.59 3.08
N GLN A 140 6.90 1.28 1.80
CA GLN A 140 7.87 0.51 1.00
C GLN A 140 9.17 1.28 0.77
N GLN A 141 9.12 2.57 0.45
CA GLN A 141 10.30 3.43 0.32
C GLN A 141 11.07 3.50 1.65
N MET A 142 10.36 3.58 2.79
CA MET A 142 10.98 3.55 4.12
C MET A 142 11.68 2.22 4.39
N SER A 143 11.01 1.09 4.11
CA SER A 143 11.63 -0.24 4.23
C SER A 143 12.89 -0.37 3.36
N ARG A 144 12.87 0.11 2.11
CA ARG A 144 14.06 0.14 1.23
C ARG A 144 15.18 1.00 1.81
N SER A 145 14.83 2.12 2.46
CA SER A 145 15.80 3.01 3.11
C SER A 145 16.49 2.34 4.30
N LEU A 146 15.73 1.60 5.12
CA LEU A 146 16.26 0.79 6.23
C LEU A 146 17.14 -0.35 5.73
N LEU A 147 16.68 -1.11 4.73
CA LEU A 147 17.44 -2.21 4.13
C LEU A 147 18.73 -1.75 3.47
N ARG A 148 18.75 -0.56 2.84
CA ARG A 148 19.96 0.00 2.26
C ARG A 148 21.01 0.30 3.35
N ARG A 149 20.60 0.81 4.51
CA ARG A 149 21.51 1.04 5.65
C ARG A 149 22.03 -0.28 6.23
N PHE A 150 21.15 -1.28 6.35
CA PHE A 150 21.54 -2.63 6.77
C PHE A 150 22.58 -3.26 5.83
N LYS A 151 22.35 -3.18 4.51
CA LYS A 151 23.32 -3.62 3.49
C LYS A 151 24.63 -2.82 3.52
N ALA A 152 24.60 -1.58 4.02
CA ALA A 152 25.78 -0.74 4.17
C ALA A 152 26.53 -0.95 5.51
N GLY A 153 26.03 -1.82 6.40
CA GLY A 153 26.62 -2.01 7.74
C GLY A 153 26.43 -0.81 8.68
N ASP A 154 25.47 0.07 8.39
CA ASP A 154 25.15 1.26 9.20
C ASP A 154 24.22 0.89 10.37
N TYR A 155 24.69 -0.06 11.17
CA TYR A 155 23.99 -0.61 12.33
C TYR A 155 23.78 0.43 13.43
N ALA A 156 24.72 1.37 13.59
CA ALA A 156 24.61 2.49 14.53
C ALA A 156 23.36 3.34 14.27
N THR A 157 23.07 3.64 13.01
CA THR A 157 21.86 4.41 12.67
C THR A 157 20.60 3.59 12.89
N LEU A 158 20.62 2.30 12.55
CA LEU A 158 19.46 1.43 12.71
C LEU A 158 19.08 1.23 14.18
N ASP A 159 20.05 0.99 15.06
CA ASP A 159 19.82 0.90 16.51
C ASP A 159 19.26 2.19 17.08
N ARG A 160 19.89 3.32 16.75
CA ARG A 160 19.43 4.64 17.19
C ARG A 160 17.99 4.91 16.76
N LEU A 161 17.63 4.56 15.52
CA LEU A 161 16.28 4.76 15.00
C LEU A 161 15.26 3.85 15.69
N ALA A 162 15.57 2.58 15.92
CA ALA A 162 14.68 1.66 16.64
C ALA A 162 14.40 2.17 18.05
N GLU A 163 15.44 2.58 18.78
CA GLU A 163 15.31 3.13 20.12
C GLU A 163 14.52 4.46 20.11
N GLN A 164 14.87 5.39 19.22
CA GLN A 164 14.21 6.70 19.10
C GLN A 164 12.73 6.54 18.76
N TRP A 165 12.40 5.76 17.73
CA TRP A 165 11.02 5.62 17.26
C TRP A 165 10.12 4.96 18.28
N TRP A 166 10.65 4.02 19.05
CA TRP A 166 9.92 3.44 20.17
C TRP A 166 9.78 4.44 21.33
N ARG A 167 10.89 4.98 21.86
CA ARG A 167 10.88 5.83 23.07
C ARG A 167 10.08 7.11 22.90
N ASN A 168 10.08 7.68 21.69
CA ASN A 168 9.35 8.91 21.38
C ASN A 168 7.96 8.64 20.79
N HIS A 169 7.54 7.36 20.73
CA HIS A 169 6.28 6.95 20.12
C HIS A 169 6.10 7.55 18.70
N GLU A 170 7.14 7.50 17.87
CA GLU A 170 7.09 8.14 16.56
C GLU A 170 6.07 7.47 15.65
N LEU A 171 5.25 8.31 15.01
CA LEU A 171 4.11 7.91 14.20
C LEU A 171 4.33 8.27 12.72
N PHE A 172 3.77 7.46 11.83
CA PHE A 172 3.39 7.89 10.50
C PHE A 172 2.20 8.85 10.56
N ARG A 173 1.98 9.59 9.49
CA ARG A 173 0.80 10.41 9.26
C ARG A 173 -0.40 9.47 9.19
N GLY A 174 -1.31 9.65 10.14
CA GLY A 174 -2.40 8.71 10.43
C GLY A 174 -2.22 7.88 11.69
N GLY A 175 -1.16 8.11 12.47
CA GLY A 175 -1.05 7.64 13.85
C GLY A 175 -0.60 6.19 14.05
N VAL A 176 -0.10 5.54 12.99
CA VAL A 176 0.50 4.20 13.10
C VAL A 176 1.96 4.34 13.51
N TRP A 177 2.39 3.55 14.48
CA TRP A 177 3.73 3.62 15.03
C TRP A 177 4.78 3.12 14.05
N LYS A 178 5.85 3.90 13.85
CA LYS A 178 6.95 3.59 12.93
C LYS A 178 7.69 2.32 13.34
N ILE A 179 7.77 2.01 14.64
CA ILE A 179 8.49 0.83 15.15
C ILE A 179 7.97 -0.48 14.55
N SER A 180 6.66 -0.61 14.32
CA SER A 180 6.10 -1.80 13.67
C SER A 180 6.61 -1.98 12.23
N ALA A 181 6.74 -0.88 11.49
CA ALA A 181 7.26 -0.89 10.12
C ALA A 181 8.77 -1.14 10.09
N PHE A 182 9.51 -0.67 11.10
CA PHE A 182 10.94 -0.95 11.25
C PHE A 182 11.22 -2.45 11.25
N TYR A 183 10.60 -3.20 12.18
CA TYR A 183 10.83 -4.65 12.28
C TYR A 183 10.27 -5.42 11.08
N LYS A 184 9.17 -4.94 10.48
CA LYS A 184 8.62 -5.53 9.25
C LYS A 184 9.59 -5.39 8.06
N ALA A 185 10.42 -4.34 8.01
CA ALA A 185 11.40 -4.16 6.94
C ALA A 185 12.47 -5.26 6.92
N PHE A 186 12.68 -5.96 8.03
CA PHE A 186 13.64 -7.05 8.19
C PHE A 186 12.96 -8.41 8.30
N GLY A 187 11.84 -8.63 7.59
CA GLY A 187 11.20 -9.94 7.52
C GLY A 187 11.72 -10.79 6.34
N PRO A 188 11.41 -12.10 6.31
CA PRO A 188 11.53 -12.92 5.12
C PRO A 188 10.84 -12.29 3.88
N GLY A 189 11.41 -12.52 2.70
CA GLY A 189 10.96 -11.89 1.45
C GLY A 189 11.58 -10.51 1.14
N THR A 190 12.57 -10.09 1.93
CA THR A 190 13.42 -8.93 1.58
C THR A 190 14.30 -9.22 0.37
N GLU A 191 14.81 -8.17 -0.30
CA GLU A 191 15.80 -8.30 -1.37
C GLU A 191 17.20 -8.73 -0.86
N VAL A 192 17.30 -9.25 0.36
CA VAL A 192 18.55 -9.75 0.96
C VAL A 192 18.43 -11.27 0.99
N ASP A 193 19.42 -11.98 0.44
CA ASP A 193 19.48 -13.43 0.56
C ASP A 193 19.57 -13.85 2.04
N LEU A 194 19.03 -15.01 2.39
CA LEU A 194 18.99 -15.48 3.79
C LEU A 194 20.40 -15.56 4.41
N GLN A 195 21.40 -16.05 3.68
CA GLN A 195 22.75 -16.17 4.22
C GLN A 195 23.38 -14.79 4.45
N GLU A 196 23.19 -13.87 3.50
CA GLU A 196 23.64 -12.49 3.66
C GLU A 196 22.92 -11.80 4.83
N PHE A 197 21.61 -12.02 4.97
CA PHE A 197 20.82 -11.43 6.04
C PHE A 197 21.32 -11.88 7.41
N LEU A 198 21.50 -13.18 7.62
CA LEU A 198 21.98 -13.73 8.88
C LEU A 198 23.40 -13.27 9.20
N ALA A 199 24.31 -13.27 8.21
CA ALA A 199 25.68 -12.81 8.42
C ALA A 199 25.74 -11.33 8.86
N ARG A 200 24.93 -10.47 8.24
CA ARG A 200 24.84 -9.06 8.63
C ARG A 200 24.19 -8.85 9.99
N LEU A 201 23.23 -9.70 10.35
CA LEU A 201 22.61 -9.64 11.66
C LEU A 201 23.61 -10.05 12.75
N GLU A 202 24.43 -11.07 12.51
CA GLU A 202 25.55 -11.44 13.39
C GLU A 202 26.57 -10.30 13.53
N GLU A 203 26.93 -9.62 12.43
CA GLU A 203 27.79 -8.43 12.47
C GLU A 203 27.18 -7.31 13.34
N TRP A 204 25.87 -7.07 13.19
CA TRP A 204 25.16 -6.08 14.00
C TRP A 204 25.20 -6.46 15.48
N GLU A 205 24.83 -7.69 15.83
CA GLU A 205 24.87 -8.17 17.22
C GLU A 205 26.27 -8.08 17.84
N ALA A 206 27.32 -8.36 17.06
CA ALA A 206 28.70 -8.24 17.52
C ALA A 206 29.12 -6.78 17.74
N ALA A 207 28.65 -5.86 16.89
CA ALA A 207 28.95 -4.43 17.00
C ALA A 207 28.18 -3.74 18.14
N PHE A 208 26.97 -4.23 18.46
CA PHE A 208 26.06 -3.66 19.46
C PHE A 208 25.52 -4.75 20.40
N PRO A 209 26.37 -5.38 21.25
CA PRO A 209 25.99 -6.55 22.05
C PRO A 209 24.89 -6.27 23.08
N ASP A 210 24.78 -5.03 23.54
CA ASP A 210 23.75 -4.60 24.49
C ASP A 210 22.43 -4.20 23.82
N SER A 211 22.38 -4.09 22.49
CA SER A 211 21.15 -3.77 21.76
C SER A 211 20.21 -4.98 21.71
N ILE A 212 18.94 -4.77 22.07
CA ILE A 212 17.90 -5.78 21.88
C ILE A 212 17.39 -5.83 20.44
N THR A 213 17.62 -4.78 19.64
CA THR A 213 17.04 -4.62 18.32
C THR A 213 17.44 -5.71 17.35
N PRO A 214 18.74 -6.02 17.13
CA PRO A 214 19.12 -7.10 16.21
C PRO A 214 18.62 -8.48 16.70
N LYS A 215 18.57 -8.70 18.02
CA LYS A 215 18.04 -9.94 18.63
C LYS A 215 16.53 -10.09 18.39
N LEU A 216 15.77 -9.01 18.56
CA LEU A 216 14.35 -9.00 18.23
C LEU A 216 14.10 -9.14 16.72
N ILE A 217 14.98 -8.61 15.86
CA ILE A 217 14.93 -8.86 14.41
C ILE A 217 15.17 -10.34 14.12
N HIS A 218 16.16 -10.97 14.76
CA HIS A 218 16.45 -12.40 14.59
C HIS A 218 15.26 -13.26 15.02
N ALA A 219 14.71 -13.02 16.22
CA ALA A 219 13.52 -13.72 16.70
C ALA A 219 12.32 -13.52 15.77
N ASN A 220 12.09 -12.30 15.27
CA ASN A 220 11.01 -12.01 14.32
C ASN A 220 11.21 -12.72 12.98
N TRP A 221 12.44 -12.76 12.49
CA TRP A 221 12.81 -13.48 11.28
C TRP A 221 12.53 -14.97 11.44
N MET A 222 12.98 -15.59 12.54
CA MET A 222 12.74 -17.01 12.82
C MET A 222 11.26 -17.33 12.96
N ALA A 223 10.49 -16.49 13.64
CA ALA A 223 9.05 -16.65 13.75
C ALA A 223 8.37 -16.59 12.37
N THR A 224 8.71 -15.59 11.55
CA THR A 224 8.12 -15.43 10.21
C THR A 224 8.57 -16.56 9.26
N TYR A 225 9.84 -16.95 9.32
CA TYR A 225 10.41 -18.02 8.51
C TYR A 225 9.85 -19.41 8.89
N ALA A 226 9.40 -19.58 10.12
CA ALA A 226 8.60 -20.73 10.51
C ALA A 226 7.28 -20.77 9.71
N TRP A 227 6.53 -19.67 9.73
CA TRP A 227 5.23 -19.56 9.05
C TRP A 227 5.35 -19.73 7.53
N GLU A 228 6.44 -19.27 6.91
CA GLU A 228 6.72 -19.54 5.50
C GLU A 228 6.90 -21.04 5.21
N ALA A 229 7.67 -21.76 6.04
CA ALA A 229 7.85 -23.21 5.87
C ALA A 229 6.55 -24.00 6.05
N ARG A 230 5.69 -23.57 6.97
CA ARG A 230 4.34 -24.15 7.12
C ARG A 230 3.46 -23.84 5.90
N GLY A 231 3.64 -22.66 5.31
CA GLY A 231 2.78 -22.13 4.26
C GLY A 231 1.42 -21.62 4.78
N GLY A 232 0.65 -20.98 3.90
CA GLY A 232 -0.66 -20.36 4.23
C GLY A 232 -1.85 -21.32 4.23
N GLY A 233 -1.64 -22.61 3.98
CA GLY A 233 -2.71 -23.60 3.86
C GLY A 233 -3.31 -24.05 5.21
N TRP A 234 -4.37 -24.86 5.11
CA TRP A 234 -4.95 -25.56 6.26
C TRP A 234 -3.92 -26.51 6.88
N ALA A 235 -4.02 -26.78 8.19
CA ALA A 235 -3.08 -27.68 8.87
C ALA A 235 -2.91 -29.04 8.16
N ARG A 236 -4.00 -29.58 7.59
CA ARG A 236 -4.03 -30.84 6.82
C ARG A 236 -3.32 -30.80 5.46
N THR A 237 -2.93 -29.62 4.96
CA THR A 237 -2.24 -29.46 3.65
C THR A 237 -0.75 -29.18 3.81
N VAL A 238 -0.26 -29.07 5.05
CA VAL A 238 1.15 -28.80 5.34
C VAL A 238 1.94 -30.11 5.30
N THR A 239 3.12 -30.10 4.67
CA THR A 239 4.01 -31.27 4.59
C THR A 239 4.65 -31.58 5.95
N GLU A 240 5.14 -32.81 6.14
CA GLU A 240 5.87 -33.18 7.36
C GLU A 240 7.12 -32.33 7.58
N GLU A 241 7.88 -32.05 6.51
CA GLU A 241 9.06 -31.18 6.54
C GLU A 241 8.66 -29.74 6.90
N GLY A 242 7.58 -29.22 6.33
CA GLY A 242 7.05 -27.90 6.67
C GLY A 242 6.69 -27.80 8.16
N TRP A 243 6.06 -28.84 8.72
CA TRP A 243 5.76 -28.93 10.14
C TRP A 243 6.99 -29.01 11.04
N LYS A 244 8.01 -29.77 10.61
CA LYS A 244 9.27 -29.88 11.34
C LYS A 244 9.97 -28.52 11.41
N LEU A 245 10.19 -27.89 10.26
CA LEU A 245 10.83 -26.57 10.16
C LEU A 245 10.04 -25.49 10.92
N PHE A 246 8.71 -25.55 10.86
CA PHE A 246 7.84 -24.66 11.62
C PHE A 246 8.11 -24.75 13.13
N ARG A 247 8.13 -25.97 13.69
CA ARG A 247 8.38 -26.18 15.11
C ARG A 247 9.79 -25.75 15.53
N GLU A 248 10.80 -26.15 14.76
CA GLU A 248 12.21 -25.85 15.05
C GLU A 248 12.44 -24.33 15.07
N ARG A 249 11.95 -23.60 14.07
CA ARG A 249 12.15 -22.15 13.95
C ARG A 249 11.35 -21.36 15.00
N LEU A 250 10.13 -21.80 15.33
CA LEU A 250 9.38 -21.19 16.45
C LEU A 250 10.06 -21.44 17.80
N ALA A 251 10.70 -22.59 18.00
CA ALA A 251 11.45 -22.87 19.22
C ALA A 251 12.68 -21.95 19.34
N LEU A 252 13.38 -21.69 18.23
CA LEU A 252 14.49 -20.72 18.19
C LEU A 252 14.02 -19.30 18.53
N ALA A 253 12.95 -18.83 17.88
CA ALA A 253 12.36 -17.52 18.17
C ALA A 253 11.94 -17.39 19.65
N ARG A 254 11.31 -18.43 20.19
CA ARG A 254 10.89 -18.46 21.60
C ARG A 254 12.08 -18.39 22.55
N ALA A 255 13.10 -19.21 22.35
CA ALA A 255 14.25 -19.28 23.24
C ALA A 255 14.95 -17.91 23.34
N GLU A 256 15.09 -17.21 22.22
CA GLU A 256 15.65 -15.87 22.18
C GLU A 256 14.77 -14.84 22.90
N LEU A 257 13.46 -14.86 22.66
CA LEU A 257 12.53 -13.96 23.36
C LEU A 257 12.50 -14.24 24.88
N GLU A 258 12.55 -15.50 25.31
CA GLU A 258 12.62 -15.85 26.73
C GLU A 258 13.91 -15.33 27.38
N ALA A 259 15.06 -15.39 26.67
CA ALA A 259 16.30 -14.77 27.13
C ALA A 259 16.19 -13.24 27.27
N LEU A 260 15.38 -12.61 26.42
CA LEU A 260 15.08 -11.17 26.45
C LEU A 260 13.95 -10.79 27.40
N TYR A 261 13.28 -11.73 28.08
CA TYR A 261 12.11 -11.47 28.92
C TYR A 261 12.34 -10.38 30.00
N PRO A 262 13.50 -10.30 30.69
CA PRO A 262 13.76 -9.22 31.65
C PRO A 262 13.75 -7.82 31.02
N ARG A 263 14.03 -7.73 29.71
CA ARG A 263 14.12 -6.50 28.91
C ARG A 263 12.92 -6.29 27.98
N ARG A 264 11.86 -7.11 28.08
CA ARG A 264 10.69 -7.07 27.18
C ARG A 264 9.98 -5.71 27.09
N ASN A 265 10.08 -4.88 28.13
CA ASN A 265 9.48 -3.55 28.16
C ASN A 265 10.33 -2.47 27.46
N GLU A 266 11.53 -2.82 27.00
CA GLU A 266 12.38 -1.91 26.24
C GLU A 266 11.96 -1.79 24.76
N CYS A 267 11.08 -2.67 24.26
CA CYS A 267 10.47 -2.54 22.93
C CYS A 267 9.17 -3.39 22.82
N PRO A 268 8.05 -2.83 22.35
CA PRO A 268 6.75 -3.50 22.31
C PRO A 268 6.75 -4.67 21.33
N MET A 269 7.69 -4.67 20.38
CA MET A 269 7.81 -5.74 19.40
C MET A 269 8.14 -7.08 20.05
N TRP A 270 8.75 -7.11 21.25
CA TRP A 270 8.89 -8.36 22.00
C TRP A 270 7.53 -9.06 22.18
N TYR A 271 6.50 -8.33 22.61
CA TYR A 271 5.14 -8.88 22.80
C TYR A 271 4.46 -9.24 21.48
N VAL A 272 4.71 -8.48 20.40
CA VAL A 272 4.16 -8.80 19.07
C VAL A 272 4.72 -10.12 18.55
N ILE A 273 6.03 -10.31 18.66
CA ILE A 273 6.71 -11.52 18.19
C ILE A 273 6.32 -12.69 19.08
N MET A 274 6.26 -12.51 20.41
CA MET A 274 5.81 -13.57 21.32
C MET A 274 4.36 -13.98 21.09
N GLN A 275 3.45 -13.05 20.75
CA GLN A 275 2.07 -13.42 20.34
C GLN A 275 2.07 -14.26 19.07
N THR A 276 2.96 -13.96 18.11
CA THR A 276 3.14 -14.76 16.88
C THR A 276 3.66 -16.16 17.19
N VAL A 277 4.58 -16.29 18.15
CA VAL A 277 5.08 -17.59 18.65
C VAL A 277 3.96 -18.36 19.37
N ALA A 278 3.23 -17.71 20.27
CA ALA A 278 2.15 -18.32 21.04
C ALA A 278 1.01 -18.83 20.15
N LEU A 279 0.65 -18.07 19.11
CA LEU A 279 -0.27 -18.51 18.05
C LEU A 279 0.21 -19.81 17.40
N GLY A 280 1.47 -19.85 16.95
CA GLY A 280 2.01 -20.97 16.19
C GLY A 280 2.27 -22.22 17.03
N GLN A 281 2.67 -22.05 18.29
CA GLN A 281 2.86 -23.15 19.24
C GLN A 281 1.56 -23.65 19.87
N GLY A 282 0.45 -22.91 19.70
CA GLY A 282 -0.84 -23.26 20.29
C GLY A 282 -0.82 -23.22 21.81
N TRP A 283 -0.33 -22.10 22.37
CA TRP A 283 -0.30 -21.91 23.83
C TRP A 283 -1.70 -22.05 24.45
N PRO A 284 -1.79 -22.49 25.71
CA PRO A 284 -3.03 -22.44 26.46
C PRO A 284 -3.64 -21.04 26.41
N ARG A 285 -4.97 -20.97 26.27
CA ARG A 285 -5.70 -19.71 26.11
C ARG A 285 -5.37 -18.70 27.22
N GLU A 286 -5.33 -19.17 28.46
CA GLU A 286 -5.03 -18.33 29.63
C GLU A 286 -3.64 -17.69 29.56
N GLU A 287 -2.64 -18.41 29.04
CA GLU A 287 -1.28 -17.88 28.87
C GLU A 287 -1.21 -16.83 27.76
N TYR A 288 -1.90 -17.05 26.63
CA TYR A 288 -1.99 -16.06 25.56
C TYR A 288 -2.70 -14.78 26.03
N GLU A 289 -3.81 -14.93 26.76
CA GLU A 289 -4.54 -13.80 27.33
C GLU A 289 -3.67 -13.03 28.34
N ALA A 290 -2.93 -13.73 29.21
CA ALA A 290 -2.00 -13.08 30.15
C ALA A 290 -0.90 -12.27 29.43
N LEU A 291 -0.33 -12.82 28.36
CA LEU A 291 0.65 -12.13 27.51
C LEU A 291 0.04 -10.87 26.87
N PHE A 292 -1.16 -10.97 26.31
CA PHE A 292 -1.86 -9.84 25.72
C PHE A 292 -2.19 -8.76 26.75
N GLU A 293 -2.69 -9.14 27.92
CA GLU A 293 -3.01 -8.21 29.01
C GLU A 293 -1.77 -7.50 29.53
N GLU A 294 -0.62 -8.17 29.55
CA GLU A 294 0.65 -7.53 29.88
C GLU A 294 1.09 -6.51 28.84
N ALA A 295 1.00 -6.86 27.55
CA ALA A 295 1.33 -5.95 26.45
C ALA A 295 0.44 -4.68 26.48
N VAL A 296 -0.86 -4.85 26.69
CA VAL A 296 -1.83 -3.75 26.74
C VAL A 296 -1.64 -2.86 27.98
N ARG A 297 -1.17 -3.41 29.11
CA ARG A 297 -0.80 -2.59 30.28
C ARG A 297 0.42 -1.71 30.00
N LEU A 298 1.33 -2.16 29.14
CA LEU A 298 2.49 -1.37 28.74
C LEU A 298 2.08 -0.25 27.77
N GLU A 299 1.39 -0.59 26.68
CA GLU A 299 0.95 0.37 25.66
C GLU A 299 -0.47 0.08 25.17
N PRO A 300 -1.51 0.71 25.75
CA PRO A 300 -2.89 0.45 25.38
C PRO A 300 -3.30 1.00 24.01
N GLU A 301 -2.56 1.97 23.45
CA GLU A 301 -2.86 2.51 22.11
C GLU A 301 -2.07 1.79 21.00
N TYR A 302 -1.21 0.82 21.33
CA TYR A 302 -0.39 0.12 20.33
C TYR A 302 -1.18 -0.95 19.57
N ILE A 303 -1.77 -0.52 18.45
CA ILE A 303 -2.70 -1.29 17.61
C ILE A 303 -2.20 -2.69 17.21
N THR A 304 -0.89 -2.89 17.07
CA THR A 304 -0.32 -4.17 16.61
C THR A 304 -0.62 -5.32 17.59
N PHE A 305 -0.72 -5.06 18.89
CA PHE A 305 -1.15 -6.10 19.86
C PHE A 305 -2.56 -6.61 19.57
N TYR A 306 -3.47 -5.68 19.27
CA TYR A 306 -4.87 -5.99 19.00
C TYR A 306 -5.03 -6.74 17.69
N LEU A 307 -4.27 -6.38 16.65
CA LEU A 307 -4.28 -7.12 15.38
C LEU A 307 -3.77 -8.56 15.54
N GLN A 308 -2.75 -8.79 16.38
CA GLN A 308 -2.29 -10.15 16.71
C GLN A 308 -3.38 -10.96 17.41
N LYS A 309 -4.05 -10.37 18.41
CA LYS A 309 -5.18 -11.01 19.09
C LYS A 309 -6.36 -11.28 18.17
N VAL A 310 -6.71 -10.36 17.29
CA VAL A 310 -7.77 -10.59 16.29
C VAL A 310 -7.43 -11.77 15.39
N ASN A 311 -6.18 -11.89 14.93
CA ASN A 311 -5.74 -13.05 14.17
C ASN A 311 -5.83 -14.34 15.01
N TYR A 312 -5.34 -14.33 16.25
CA TYR A 312 -5.43 -15.48 17.17
C TYR A 312 -6.88 -16.00 17.35
N LEU A 313 -7.84 -15.08 17.46
CA LEU A 313 -9.27 -15.37 17.64
C LEU A 313 -10.02 -15.71 16.35
N GLN A 314 -9.34 -15.87 15.20
CA GLN A 314 -10.03 -16.33 13.98
C GLN A 314 -10.35 -17.83 14.07
N PRO A 315 -11.46 -18.30 13.46
CA PRO A 315 -11.88 -19.72 13.49
C PRO A 315 -10.87 -20.72 12.93
N LYS A 316 -10.01 -20.28 12.00
CA LYS A 316 -8.93 -21.11 11.43
C LYS A 316 -7.75 -21.32 12.40
N TRP A 317 -7.76 -20.63 13.54
CA TRP A 317 -6.73 -20.67 14.57
C TRP A 317 -7.31 -21.17 15.89
N HIS A 318 -7.41 -20.31 16.91
CA HIS A 318 -7.79 -20.69 18.29
C HIS A 318 -9.14 -20.12 18.73
N GLY A 319 -9.82 -19.38 17.85
CA GLY A 319 -11.11 -18.77 18.16
C GLY A 319 -12.31 -19.55 17.65
N GLN A 320 -13.48 -19.19 18.16
CA GLN A 320 -14.78 -19.63 17.66
C GLN A 320 -15.34 -18.63 16.62
N GLU A 321 -16.37 -19.04 15.88
CA GLU A 321 -17.07 -18.15 14.95
C GLU A 321 -17.57 -16.89 15.68
N GLY A 322 -17.27 -15.71 15.13
CA GLY A 322 -17.63 -14.42 15.74
C GLY A 322 -16.85 -14.00 16.99
N GLU A 323 -15.92 -14.83 17.51
CA GLU A 323 -15.21 -14.51 18.75
C GLU A 323 -14.31 -13.28 18.62
N TRP A 324 -13.59 -13.15 17.51
CA TRP A 324 -12.79 -11.96 17.22
C TRP A 324 -13.64 -10.69 17.11
N VAL A 325 -14.88 -10.80 16.60
CA VAL A 325 -15.84 -9.68 16.50
C VAL A 325 -16.29 -9.25 17.90
N ALA A 326 -16.63 -10.21 18.77
CA ALA A 326 -16.99 -9.95 20.15
C ALA A 326 -15.85 -9.27 20.92
N PHE A 327 -14.61 -9.69 20.69
CA PHE A 327 -13.44 -9.02 21.24
C PHE A 327 -13.35 -7.56 20.79
N VAL A 328 -13.53 -7.27 19.49
CA VAL A 328 -13.47 -5.90 18.98
C VAL A 328 -14.59 -5.02 19.56
N HIS A 329 -15.81 -5.56 19.71
CA HIS A 329 -16.89 -4.86 20.42
C HIS A 329 -16.55 -4.56 21.89
N SER A 330 -15.88 -5.49 22.58
CA SER A 330 -15.50 -5.28 24.00
C SER A 330 -14.58 -4.08 24.22
N LEU A 331 -13.83 -3.65 23.19
CA LEU A 331 -12.91 -2.50 23.30
C LEU A 331 -13.63 -1.18 23.57
N LEU A 332 -14.88 -1.05 23.13
CA LEU A 332 -15.71 0.15 23.34
C LEU A 332 -16.00 0.39 24.83
N GLU A 333 -16.21 -0.68 25.59
CA GLU A 333 -16.45 -0.61 27.04
C GLU A 333 -15.14 -0.58 27.82
N ARG A 334 -14.14 -1.32 27.35
CA ARG A 334 -12.83 -1.42 28.01
C ARG A 334 -12.06 -0.10 28.00
N PHE A 335 -12.17 0.67 26.92
CA PHE A 335 -11.44 1.93 26.74
C PHE A 335 -12.40 3.08 26.42
N PRO A 336 -13.08 3.64 27.44
CA PRO A 336 -14.00 4.75 27.24
C PRO A 336 -13.26 6.02 26.80
N GLY A 337 -14.01 7.01 26.30
CA GLY A 337 -13.46 8.33 25.97
C GLY A 337 -12.86 8.46 24.57
N GLY A 338 -13.05 7.48 23.69
CA GLY A 338 -12.65 7.56 22.28
C GLY A 338 -11.54 6.59 21.86
N VAL A 339 -10.78 6.06 22.82
CA VAL A 339 -9.68 5.12 22.53
C VAL A 339 -10.22 3.80 22.00
N GLY A 340 -11.31 3.29 22.60
CA GLY A 340 -11.99 2.08 22.14
C GLY A 340 -12.46 2.21 20.70
N GLU A 341 -13.08 3.34 20.34
CA GLU A 341 -13.54 3.63 18.98
C GLU A 341 -12.37 3.76 17.98
N GLU A 342 -11.26 4.41 18.36
CA GLU A 342 -10.07 4.49 17.52
C GLU A 342 -9.47 3.10 17.23
N LEU A 343 -9.31 2.26 18.27
CA LEU A 343 -8.87 0.88 18.11
C LEU A 343 -9.85 0.09 17.23
N TYR A 344 -11.16 0.27 17.43
CA TYR A 344 -12.20 -0.36 16.63
C TYR A 344 -12.04 -0.07 15.13
N ALA A 345 -11.89 1.21 14.77
CA ALA A 345 -11.72 1.63 13.38
C ALA A 345 -10.41 1.12 12.77
N ARG A 346 -9.30 1.16 13.52
CA ARG A 346 -8.00 0.65 13.05
C ARG A 346 -7.99 -0.86 12.87
N ILE A 347 -8.65 -1.62 13.74
CA ILE A 347 -8.81 -3.07 13.58
C ILE A 347 -9.67 -3.38 12.37
N ALA A 348 -10.80 -2.69 12.19
CA ALA A 348 -11.67 -2.86 11.03
C ALA A 348 -10.88 -2.67 9.73
N TRP A 349 -10.06 -1.62 9.66
CA TRP A 349 -9.14 -1.40 8.54
C TRP A 349 -8.15 -2.56 8.38
N GLY A 350 -7.44 -2.96 9.44
CA GLY A 350 -6.46 -4.05 9.36
C GLY A 350 -7.06 -5.35 8.82
N VAL A 351 -8.20 -5.77 9.37
CA VAL A 351 -8.91 -6.99 8.93
C VAL A 351 -9.38 -6.90 7.48
N ARG A 352 -9.91 -5.73 7.08
CA ARG A 352 -10.34 -5.50 5.70
C ARG A 352 -9.20 -5.75 4.71
N THR A 353 -8.00 -5.25 4.97
CA THR A 353 -6.86 -5.41 4.06
C THR A 353 -6.54 -6.89 3.78
N ASP A 354 -6.68 -7.77 4.77
CA ASP A 354 -6.45 -9.21 4.60
C ASP A 354 -7.60 -9.88 3.82
N VAL A 355 -8.83 -9.47 4.08
CA VAL A 355 -10.04 -10.01 3.45
C VAL A 355 -10.13 -9.61 1.98
N ASP A 356 -9.97 -8.33 1.67
CA ASP A 356 -10.02 -7.79 0.30
C ASP A 356 -8.99 -8.51 -0.59
N ARG A 357 -7.77 -8.74 -0.07
CA ARG A 357 -6.72 -9.50 -0.79
C ARG A 357 -7.15 -10.93 -1.10
N SER A 358 -7.70 -11.66 -0.12
CA SER A 358 -8.14 -13.04 -0.36
C SER A 358 -9.29 -13.12 -1.37
N LEU A 359 -10.15 -12.12 -1.46
CA LEU A 359 -11.31 -12.12 -2.34
C LEU A 359 -10.95 -11.73 -3.77
N LEU A 360 -9.98 -10.82 -3.93
CA LEU A 360 -9.37 -10.53 -5.24
C LEU A 360 -8.78 -11.77 -5.88
N GLU A 361 -8.03 -12.56 -5.12
CA GLU A 361 -7.45 -13.82 -5.60
C GLU A 361 -8.52 -14.83 -6.05
N LYS A 362 -9.72 -14.74 -5.47
CA LYS A 362 -10.84 -15.66 -5.73
C LYS A 362 -11.89 -15.09 -6.69
N GLN A 363 -11.70 -13.86 -7.21
CA GLN A 363 -12.68 -13.14 -8.03
C GLN A 363 -14.09 -13.09 -7.39
N GLN A 364 -14.16 -12.98 -6.07
CA GLN A 364 -15.42 -12.93 -5.31
C GLN A 364 -15.86 -11.49 -5.03
N HIS A 365 -17.06 -11.34 -4.44
CA HIS A 365 -17.55 -10.05 -3.93
C HIS A 365 -16.45 -9.38 -3.12
N PHE A 366 -16.14 -8.14 -3.46
CA PHE A 366 -14.93 -7.48 -3.00
C PHE A 366 -14.98 -7.18 -1.48
N PHE A 367 -16.17 -7.26 -0.84
CA PHE A 367 -16.38 -6.76 0.52
C PHE A 367 -17.44 -7.52 1.36
N PRO A 368 -17.06 -8.52 2.18
CA PRO A 368 -18.00 -9.22 3.03
C PRO A 368 -18.35 -8.38 4.27
N ASP A 369 -19.53 -8.63 4.83
CA ASP A 369 -19.89 -8.11 6.14
C ASP A 369 -18.95 -8.69 7.21
N LEU A 370 -18.27 -7.79 7.93
CA LEU A 370 -17.32 -8.13 8.98
C LEU A 370 -17.99 -8.37 10.35
N GLY A 371 -19.30 -8.12 10.48
CA GLY A 371 -20.01 -8.17 11.76
C GLY A 371 -19.69 -7.00 12.70
N LEU A 372 -19.01 -5.97 12.18
CA LEU A 372 -18.65 -4.75 12.90
C LEU A 372 -19.72 -3.67 12.71
N LYS A 373 -19.96 -2.87 13.75
CA LYS A 373 -20.96 -1.81 13.77
C LYS A 373 -20.40 -0.54 13.14
N TRP A 374 -21.20 0.12 12.32
CA TRP A 374 -20.81 1.36 11.64
C TRP A 374 -20.58 2.52 12.60
N GLU A 375 -21.52 2.81 13.51
CA GLU A 375 -21.44 4.02 14.34
C GLU A 375 -20.16 4.13 15.19
N PRO A 376 -19.70 3.08 15.91
CA PRO A 376 -18.43 3.16 16.63
C PRO A 376 -17.22 3.28 15.70
N MET A 377 -17.27 2.62 14.54
CA MET A 377 -16.22 2.70 13.52
C MET A 377 -16.12 4.13 12.96
N LYS A 378 -17.26 4.75 12.64
CA LYS A 378 -17.38 6.13 12.19
C LYS A 378 -16.77 7.08 13.23
N ALA A 379 -17.18 6.95 14.49
CA ALA A 379 -16.64 7.75 15.59
C ALA A 379 -15.11 7.60 15.73
N GLY A 380 -14.59 6.39 15.54
CA GLY A 380 -13.15 6.13 15.53
C GLY A 380 -12.42 6.87 14.41
N PHE A 381 -12.92 6.78 13.17
CA PHE A 381 -12.32 7.49 12.04
C PHE A 381 -12.35 9.00 12.19
N GLU A 382 -13.45 9.58 12.67
CA GLU A 382 -13.56 11.02 12.90
C GLU A 382 -12.55 11.49 13.97
N ARG A 383 -12.33 10.70 15.03
CA ARG A 383 -11.30 10.99 16.04
C ARG A 383 -9.89 10.93 15.47
N ILE A 384 -9.58 9.91 14.67
CA ILE A 384 -8.29 9.78 14.00
C ILE A 384 -8.06 11.00 13.10
N LEU A 385 -9.03 11.39 12.28
CA LEU A 385 -8.89 12.56 11.39
C LEU A 385 -8.88 13.89 12.15
N ALA A 386 -9.50 14.00 13.32
CA ALA A 386 -9.36 15.17 14.17
C ALA A 386 -7.93 15.31 14.73
N ARG A 387 -7.26 14.19 15.04
CA ARG A 387 -5.87 14.17 15.54
C ARG A 387 -4.83 14.28 14.41
N TRP A 388 -5.14 13.75 13.23
CA TRP A 388 -4.28 13.77 12.04
C TRP A 388 -5.08 14.20 10.79
N PRO A 389 -5.38 15.51 10.63
CA PRO A 389 -6.24 16.00 9.55
C PRO A 389 -5.66 15.76 8.14
N ASP A 390 -4.34 15.69 8.01
CA ASP A 390 -3.66 15.47 6.74
C ASP A 390 -3.49 13.98 6.36
N ALA A 391 -4.06 13.05 7.13
CA ALA A 391 -3.95 11.61 6.88
C ALA A 391 -4.89 11.15 5.75
N ASN A 392 -4.46 11.31 4.50
CA ASN A 392 -5.26 10.93 3.33
C ASN A 392 -5.45 9.41 3.25
N LEU A 393 -4.47 8.62 3.68
CA LEU A 393 -4.63 7.17 3.80
C LEU A 393 -5.83 6.81 4.69
N VAL A 394 -5.96 7.44 5.87
CA VAL A 394 -7.10 7.22 6.78
C VAL A 394 -8.40 7.68 6.13
N ARG A 395 -8.40 8.86 5.50
CA ARG A 395 -9.57 9.44 4.84
C ARG A 395 -10.10 8.56 3.69
N ASN A 396 -9.21 7.98 2.90
CA ASN A 396 -9.55 7.01 1.86
C ASN A 396 -10.23 5.76 2.44
N VAL A 397 -9.66 5.18 3.50
CA VAL A 397 -10.24 4.00 4.16
C VAL A 397 -11.61 4.32 4.74
N TYR A 398 -11.73 5.46 5.40
CA TYR A 398 -12.97 5.91 6.01
C TYR A 398 -14.08 6.09 4.97
N ALA A 399 -13.77 6.71 3.82
CA ALA A 399 -14.71 6.88 2.72
C ALA A 399 -15.21 5.54 2.16
N VAL A 400 -14.33 4.54 2.04
CA VAL A 400 -14.75 3.19 1.63
C VAL A 400 -15.71 2.57 2.64
N PHE A 401 -15.40 2.63 3.95
CA PHE A 401 -16.30 2.07 4.96
C PHE A 401 -17.63 2.82 5.05
N ALA A 402 -17.64 4.14 4.89
CA ALA A 402 -18.85 4.95 4.83
C ALA A 402 -19.77 4.51 3.69
N GLY A 403 -19.21 4.34 2.49
CA GLY A 403 -19.99 3.89 1.33
C GLY A 403 -20.57 2.49 1.53
N LYS A 404 -19.80 1.57 2.12
CA LYS A 404 -20.29 0.23 2.49
C LYS A 404 -21.46 0.27 3.47
N ALA A 405 -21.34 1.12 4.49
CA ALA A 405 -22.40 1.33 5.48
C ALA A 405 -23.65 2.02 4.89
N GLY A 406 -23.56 2.54 3.65
CA GLY A 406 -24.62 3.35 3.04
C GLY A 406 -24.66 4.80 3.54
N ASP A 407 -23.63 5.24 4.25
CA ASP A 407 -23.45 6.61 4.72
C ASP A 407 -22.88 7.47 3.58
N TRP A 408 -23.73 7.72 2.59
CA TRP A 408 -23.35 8.41 1.36
C TRP A 408 -23.01 9.88 1.57
N GLU A 409 -23.61 10.53 2.58
CA GLU A 409 -23.26 11.90 2.97
C GLU A 409 -21.81 11.98 3.46
N THR A 410 -21.41 11.07 4.36
CA THR A 410 -20.01 10.98 4.82
C THR A 410 -19.07 10.62 3.67
N THR A 411 -19.48 9.69 2.81
CA THR A 411 -18.70 9.30 1.63
C THR A 411 -18.45 10.48 0.70
N GLU A 412 -19.50 11.27 0.40
CA GLU A 412 -19.42 12.46 -0.45
C GLU A 412 -18.44 13.49 0.14
N ARG A 413 -18.62 13.83 1.42
CA ARG A 413 -17.75 14.77 2.13
C ARG A 413 -16.28 14.36 2.02
N LEU A 414 -15.96 13.11 2.35
CA LEU A 414 -14.59 12.61 2.35
C LEU A 414 -13.98 12.56 0.95
N LEU A 415 -14.76 12.19 -0.07
CA LEU A 415 -14.31 12.18 -1.46
C LEU A 415 -14.03 13.61 -1.99
N LEU A 416 -14.83 14.59 -1.56
CA LEU A 416 -14.58 16.01 -1.87
C LEU A 416 -13.31 16.52 -1.18
N GLU A 417 -13.10 16.18 0.09
CA GLU A 417 -11.89 16.52 0.84
C GLU A 417 -10.63 15.86 0.24
N LEU A 418 -10.75 14.62 -0.25
CA LEU A 418 -9.65 13.89 -0.87
C LEU A 418 -9.22 14.52 -2.21
N GLY A 419 -10.15 15.06 -3.00
CA GLY A 419 -9.83 15.60 -4.32
C GLY A 419 -9.11 14.58 -5.20
N ASP A 420 -7.90 14.88 -5.65
CA ASP A 420 -7.05 13.99 -6.46
C ASP A 420 -6.28 12.94 -5.63
N LYS A 421 -6.30 13.02 -4.29
CA LYS A 421 -5.51 12.18 -3.37
C LYS A 421 -6.17 10.84 -3.01
N CYS A 422 -7.00 10.30 -3.90
CA CYS A 422 -7.56 8.98 -3.69
C CYS A 422 -6.46 7.92 -3.90
N ASP A 423 -6.48 6.84 -3.12
CA ASP A 423 -5.43 5.82 -3.13
C ASP A 423 -5.99 4.47 -3.56
N THR A 424 -5.57 3.99 -4.72
CA THR A 424 -5.96 2.70 -5.26
C THR A 424 -5.43 1.48 -4.52
N ASP A 425 -4.42 1.59 -3.65
CA ASP A 425 -4.13 0.49 -2.74
C ASP A 425 -5.30 0.27 -1.76
N ILE A 426 -6.15 1.29 -1.58
CA ILE A 426 -7.37 1.24 -0.77
C ILE A 426 -8.61 1.02 -1.63
N TRP A 427 -8.79 1.79 -2.69
CA TRP A 427 -9.98 1.69 -3.54
C TRP A 427 -9.92 0.53 -4.53
N VAL A 428 -8.74 -0.09 -4.68
CA VAL A 428 -8.38 -1.18 -5.60
C VAL A 428 -8.44 -0.82 -7.07
N THR A 429 -9.46 -0.08 -7.50
CA THR A 429 -9.54 0.48 -8.84
C THR A 429 -10.02 1.91 -8.79
N TRP A 430 -9.67 2.68 -9.81
CA TRP A 430 -10.23 4.01 -10.00
C TRP A 430 -11.70 3.97 -10.44
N ASP A 431 -12.15 2.86 -11.03
CA ASP A 431 -13.58 2.64 -11.28
C ASP A 431 -14.37 2.62 -9.97
N ASN A 432 -13.83 2.03 -8.89
CA ASN A 432 -14.47 2.08 -7.58
C ASN A 432 -14.54 3.51 -7.02
N VAL A 433 -13.49 4.32 -7.21
CA VAL A 433 -13.51 5.75 -6.85
C VAL A 433 -14.58 6.50 -7.64
N ALA A 434 -14.63 6.28 -8.96
CA ALA A 434 -15.59 6.92 -9.85
C ALA A 434 -17.04 6.53 -9.49
N LEU A 435 -17.29 5.25 -9.24
CA LEU A 435 -18.58 4.74 -8.78
C LEU A 435 -18.98 5.39 -7.46
N ALA A 436 -18.09 5.42 -6.47
CA ALA A 436 -18.36 6.05 -5.19
C ALA A 436 -18.72 7.54 -5.33
N ARG A 437 -17.99 8.28 -6.18
CA ARG A 437 -18.31 9.69 -6.50
C ARG A 437 -19.67 9.86 -7.18
N MET A 438 -20.04 8.95 -8.08
CA MET A 438 -21.33 8.99 -8.76
C MET A 438 -22.49 8.73 -7.80
N TRP A 439 -22.34 7.75 -6.90
CA TRP A 439 -23.33 7.45 -5.86
C TRP A 439 -23.49 8.59 -4.86
N ALA A 440 -22.38 9.11 -4.36
CA ALA A 440 -22.32 10.26 -3.47
C ALA A 440 -23.06 11.48 -4.05
N GLY A 441 -22.79 11.84 -5.31
CA GLY A 441 -23.44 12.97 -5.98
C GLY A 441 -24.90 12.74 -6.44
N GLY A 442 -25.59 11.73 -5.89
CA GLY A 442 -27.02 11.49 -6.12
C GLY A 442 -27.39 11.00 -7.52
N LYS A 443 -26.43 10.49 -8.32
CA LYS A 443 -26.67 10.11 -9.72
C LYS A 443 -27.34 8.75 -9.93
N GLY A 444 -28.07 8.22 -8.95
CA GLY A 444 -29.04 7.14 -9.12
C GLY A 444 -28.54 5.94 -9.93
N LEU A 445 -27.45 5.31 -9.50
CA LEU A 445 -27.05 4.02 -10.06
C LEU A 445 -28.06 2.95 -9.63
N THR A 446 -28.32 1.97 -10.50
CA THR A 446 -29.24 0.87 -10.21
C THR A 446 -28.68 -0.05 -9.11
N ASN A 447 -29.56 -0.78 -8.40
CA ASN A 447 -29.18 -1.75 -7.35
C ASN A 447 -28.09 -2.75 -7.78
N THR A 448 -27.94 -3.01 -9.07
CA THR A 448 -26.90 -3.89 -9.64
C THR A 448 -25.47 -3.40 -9.33
N TYR A 449 -25.23 -2.09 -9.35
CA TYR A 449 -23.91 -1.53 -9.01
C TYR A 449 -23.71 -1.38 -7.50
N LEU A 450 -24.81 -1.28 -6.73
CA LEU A 450 -24.76 -1.31 -5.27
C LEU A 450 -24.19 -2.64 -4.75
N ASN A 451 -24.49 -3.76 -5.43
CA ASN A 451 -23.99 -5.10 -5.10
C ASN A 451 -22.55 -5.38 -5.57
N ILE A 452 -21.95 -4.46 -6.33
CA ILE A 452 -20.52 -4.53 -6.70
C ILE A 452 -19.69 -3.76 -5.67
N PHE A 453 -20.27 -2.68 -5.11
CA PHE A 453 -19.63 -1.83 -4.10
C PHE A 453 -19.91 -2.27 -2.66
N ARG A 454 -21.04 -2.91 -2.38
CA ARG A 454 -21.28 -3.76 -1.21
C ARG A 454 -20.85 -5.18 -1.54
#